data_AF-A0A0K2RGN1-F1
#
_entry.id   AF-A0A0K2RGN1-F1
#
_cell.length_a   1.000
_cell.length_b   1.000
_cell.length_c   1.000
_cell.angle_alpha   90.00
_cell.angle_beta   90.00
_cell.angle_gamma   90.00
#
_symmetry.space_group_name_H-M   'P 1'
#
loop_
_entity.id
_entity.type
_entity.pdbx_description
1 polymer ?
#
loop_
_entity_poly.entity_id
_entity_poly.type
_entity_poly.pdbx_seq_one_letter_code
_entity_poly.pdbx_strand_id
1 'polypeptide(L)'
;MFFLDSVDAGQAQDLVFSASDLVTASTCEYQLLRKLDEKLGLSQKPAFDVDEMLERTAALGDVHEHRVLDRFVAEFGTWDPLTRKGVFDVVPAEAMDRATLQAKHAESIEALRSGADVVFQAAFFDGQFHGRSDFLVKQQDGSYAVYDTKLARHAKVTALLQLAAYGDQLLKAGITPAPDLTLVLGLRFSGSLLDRTAGAASTTCTATTGSPTSCRSSANAGTASSH
;
A
#
# COMPACT_ATOMS: atom_id res chain seq x y z
N MET A 1 14.59 3.48 -2.71
CA MET A 1 15.24 3.11 -3.98
C MET A 1 16.43 2.21 -3.73
N PHE A 2 16.82 1.40 -4.72
CA PHE A 2 17.99 0.53 -4.72
C PHE A 2 18.41 0.23 -6.18
N PHE A 3 19.53 -0.46 -6.36
CA PHE A 3 20.04 -0.85 -7.68
C PHE A 3 19.92 -2.35 -7.87
N LEU A 4 19.58 -2.76 -9.08
CA LEU A 4 19.63 -4.15 -9.55
C LEU A 4 20.65 -4.26 -10.68
N ASP A 5 21.20 -5.46 -10.86
CA ASP A 5 21.98 -5.73 -12.06
C ASP A 5 21.11 -5.50 -13.31
N SER A 6 21.75 -4.91 -14.33
CA SER A 6 21.09 -4.63 -15.59
C SER A 6 20.73 -5.93 -16.30
N VAL A 7 19.62 -5.90 -17.04
CA VAL A 7 19.25 -7.00 -17.94
C VAL A 7 20.22 -7.12 -19.12
N ASP A 8 20.87 -6.01 -19.49
CA ASP A 8 21.83 -5.96 -20.59
C ASP A 8 23.26 -6.05 -20.06
N ALA A 9 23.96 -7.12 -20.46
CA ALA A 9 25.33 -7.35 -20.04
C ALA A 9 26.24 -6.16 -20.41
N GLY A 10 26.91 -5.60 -19.40
CA GLY A 10 27.84 -4.47 -19.55
C GLY A 10 27.21 -3.08 -19.45
N GLN A 11 25.90 -2.97 -19.18
CA GLN A 11 25.27 -1.71 -18.83
C GLN A 11 25.39 -1.37 -17.34
N ALA A 12 25.16 -0.08 -17.03
CA ALA A 12 25.04 0.39 -15.66
C ALA A 12 23.85 -0.28 -14.96
N GLN A 13 23.94 -0.43 -13.64
CA GLN A 13 22.86 -0.99 -12.84
C GLN A 13 21.54 -0.22 -13.00
N ASP A 14 20.43 -0.95 -12.93
CA ASP A 14 19.09 -0.37 -13.07
C ASP A 14 18.64 0.21 -11.72
N LEU A 15 18.24 1.49 -11.72
CA LEU A 15 17.65 2.12 -10.56
C LEU A 15 16.19 1.65 -10.38
N VAL A 16 15.89 1.12 -9.19
CA VAL A 16 14.53 0.78 -8.77
C VAL A 16 14.06 1.76 -7.70
N PHE A 17 12.94 2.43 -7.93
CA PHE A 17 12.31 3.36 -6.98
C PHE A 17 11.01 2.80 -6.40
N SER A 18 10.57 3.34 -5.27
CA SER A 18 9.34 2.94 -4.59
C SER A 18 8.34 4.07 -4.47
N ALA A 19 7.13 3.75 -4.01
CA ALA A 19 6.11 4.75 -3.71
C ALA A 19 6.59 5.78 -2.67
N SER A 20 7.38 5.36 -1.68
CA SER A 20 7.98 6.28 -0.70
C SER A 20 9.03 7.21 -1.32
N ASP A 21 9.71 6.79 -2.38
CA ASP A 21 10.60 7.66 -3.14
C ASP A 21 9.80 8.70 -3.93
N LEU A 22 8.66 8.33 -4.53
CA LEU A 22 7.75 9.29 -5.18
C LEU A 22 7.23 10.33 -4.19
N VAL A 23 6.83 9.91 -2.99
CA VAL A 23 6.45 10.82 -1.89
C VAL A 23 7.60 11.72 -1.46
N THR A 24 8.83 11.18 -1.40
CA THR A 24 10.01 12.00 -1.11
C THR A 24 10.22 13.04 -2.21
N ALA A 25 10.16 12.64 -3.47
CA ALA A 25 10.32 13.52 -4.63
C ALA A 25 9.29 14.65 -4.63
N SER A 26 8.01 14.35 -4.36
CA SER A 26 6.93 15.33 -4.37
C SER A 26 7.01 16.34 -3.22
N THR A 27 7.76 16.03 -2.16
CA THR A 27 7.91 16.90 -0.98
C THR A 27 9.23 17.66 -0.99
N CYS A 28 10.32 17.01 -1.41
CA CYS A 28 11.65 17.59 -1.50
C CYS A 28 12.52 16.81 -2.49
N GLU A 29 12.68 17.33 -3.70
CA GLU A 29 13.55 16.74 -4.73
C GLU A 29 15.02 16.66 -4.28
N TYR A 30 15.50 17.66 -3.53
CA TYR A 30 16.85 17.63 -2.98
C TYR A 30 17.05 16.44 -2.03
N GLN A 31 16.06 16.12 -1.20
CA GLN A 31 16.13 14.95 -0.32
C GLN A 31 16.18 13.64 -1.11
N LEU A 32 15.46 13.55 -2.23
CA LEU A 32 15.53 12.40 -3.14
C LEU A 32 16.94 12.26 -3.72
N LEU A 33 17.52 13.34 -4.23
CA LEU A 33 18.87 13.35 -4.80
C LEU A 33 19.93 12.96 -3.77
N ARG A 34 19.80 13.42 -2.52
CA ARG A 34 20.70 13.01 -1.43
C ARG A 34 20.61 11.52 -1.12
N LYS A 35 19.40 10.95 -1.12
CA LYS A 35 19.22 9.49 -1.02
C LYS A 35 19.88 8.76 -2.19
N LEU A 36 19.78 9.30 -3.41
CA LEU A 36 20.41 8.72 -4.60
C LEU A 36 21.94 8.77 -4.50
N ASP A 37 22.52 9.90 -4.08
CA ASP A 37 23.97 10.04 -3.86
C ASP A 37 24.50 8.99 -2.88
N GLU A 38 23.77 8.74 -1.79
CA GLU A 38 24.12 7.69 -0.82
C GLU A 38 24.10 6.30 -1.46
N LYS A 39 23.11 5.99 -2.31
CA LYS A 39 23.01 4.70 -3.00
C LYS A 39 24.08 4.51 -4.08
N LEU A 40 24.52 5.59 -4.70
CA LEU A 40 25.62 5.61 -5.67
C LEU A 40 27.01 5.63 -5.01
N GLY A 41 27.08 5.75 -3.68
CA GLY A 41 28.35 5.89 -2.96
C GLY A 41 29.03 7.25 -3.15
N LEU A 42 28.33 8.24 -3.71
CA LEU A 42 28.82 9.62 -3.87
C LEU A 42 28.79 10.40 -2.56
N SER A 43 28.05 9.92 -1.56
CA SER A 43 28.00 10.51 -0.24
C SER A 43 27.95 9.46 0.86
N GLN A 44 28.47 9.82 2.03
CA GLN A 44 28.37 8.97 3.21
C GLN A 44 26.95 9.02 3.76
N LYS A 45 26.39 7.85 4.06
CA LYS A 45 25.15 7.77 4.81
C LYS A 45 25.37 8.39 6.20
N PRO A 46 24.57 9.38 6.62
CA PRO A 46 24.66 9.91 7.97
C PRO A 46 24.48 8.81 9.01
N ALA A 47 25.41 8.73 9.96
CA ALA A 47 25.25 7.87 11.13
C ALA A 47 24.47 8.65 12.20
N PHE A 48 23.28 8.16 12.52
CA PHE A 48 22.49 8.63 13.66
C PHE A 48 22.33 7.46 14.63
N ASP A 49 22.22 7.76 15.92
CA ASP A 49 21.81 6.77 16.90
C ASP A 49 20.42 6.23 16.55
N VAL A 50 20.14 5.01 17.02
CA VAL A 50 18.81 4.39 16.85
C VAL A 50 17.77 5.31 17.49
N ASP A 51 16.83 5.79 16.67
CA ASP A 51 15.69 6.56 17.16
C ASP A 51 14.65 5.56 17.69
N GLU A 52 14.68 5.34 19.01
CA GLU A 52 13.75 4.44 19.71
C GLU A 52 12.27 4.81 19.45
N MET A 53 11.96 6.09 19.24
CA MET A 53 10.59 6.50 18.92
C MET A 53 10.20 6.06 17.50
N LEU A 54 11.14 6.14 16.55
CA LEU A 54 10.92 5.69 15.18
C LEU A 54 10.69 4.17 15.13
N GLU A 55 11.52 3.39 15.82
CA GLU A 55 11.34 1.92 15.93
C GLU A 55 10.00 1.57 16.55
N ARG A 56 9.66 2.22 17.67
CA ARG A 56 8.37 2.00 18.34
C ARG A 56 7.19 2.38 17.45
N THR A 57 7.32 3.42 16.65
CA THR A 57 6.27 3.85 15.71
C THR A 57 6.10 2.85 14.58
N ALA A 58 7.19 2.28 14.05
CA ALA A 58 7.13 1.21 13.05
C ALA A 58 6.40 -0.02 13.61
N ALA A 59 6.79 -0.50 14.80
CA ALA A 59 6.17 -1.66 15.43
C ALA A 59 4.67 -1.45 15.72
N LEU A 60 4.27 -0.25 16.15
CA LEU A 60 2.86 0.09 16.31
C LEU A 60 2.10 0.06 14.97
N GLY A 61 2.77 0.43 13.88
CA GLY A 61 2.24 0.42 12.52
C GLY A 61 1.92 -1.00 12.09
N ASP A 62 2.86 -1.92 12.26
CA ASP A 62 2.68 -3.33 11.97
C ASP A 62 1.50 -3.91 12.76
N VAL A 63 1.40 -3.60 14.05
CA VAL A 63 0.27 -4.03 14.89
C VAL A 63 -1.06 -3.45 14.38
N HIS A 64 -1.09 -2.22 13.87
CA HIS A 64 -2.31 -1.65 13.31
C HIS A 64 -2.71 -2.34 12.01
N GLU A 65 -1.76 -2.58 11.11
CA GLU A 65 -1.97 -3.31 9.87
C GLU A 65 -2.53 -4.72 10.14
N HIS A 66 -1.91 -5.47 11.07
CA HIS A 66 -2.37 -6.81 11.43
C HIS A 66 -3.80 -6.82 12.00
N ARG A 67 -4.20 -5.79 12.75
CA ARG A 67 -5.61 -5.67 13.19
C ARG A 67 -6.58 -5.44 12.02
N VAL A 68 -6.13 -4.77 10.95
CA VAL A 68 -6.93 -4.65 9.73
C VAL A 68 -7.02 -5.99 9.02
N LEU A 69 -5.90 -6.72 8.92
CA LEU A 69 -5.86 -8.08 8.38
C LEU A 69 -6.80 -9.02 9.13
N ASP A 70 -6.76 -9.05 10.46
CA ASP A 70 -7.63 -9.89 11.29
C ASP A 70 -9.11 -9.67 10.98
N ARG A 71 -9.51 -8.41 10.71
CA ARG A 71 -10.89 -8.08 10.32
C ARG A 71 -11.24 -8.62 8.95
N PHE A 72 -10.35 -8.48 7.97
CA PHE A 72 -10.58 -9.07 6.64
C PHE A 72 -10.63 -10.59 6.69
N VAL A 73 -9.78 -11.24 7.50
CA VAL A 73 -9.81 -12.70 7.68
C VAL A 73 -11.10 -13.12 8.38
N ALA A 74 -11.59 -12.37 9.37
CA ALA A 74 -12.87 -12.65 10.01
C ALA A 74 -14.06 -12.50 9.06
N GLU A 75 -13.98 -11.58 8.09
CA GLU A 75 -15.05 -11.27 7.14
C GLU A 75 -15.06 -12.20 5.91
N PHE A 76 -13.90 -12.45 5.32
CA PHE A 76 -13.75 -13.20 4.06
C PHE A 76 -13.20 -14.62 4.24
N GLY A 77 -12.69 -14.95 5.43
CA GLY A 77 -11.94 -16.18 5.67
C GLY A 77 -10.50 -16.11 5.18
N THR A 78 -9.70 -17.10 5.57
CA THR A 78 -8.37 -17.31 5.00
C THR A 78 -8.47 -17.80 3.56
N TRP A 79 -7.44 -17.55 2.76
CA TRP A 79 -7.37 -18.04 1.38
C TRP A 79 -7.69 -19.54 1.24
N ASP A 80 -8.64 -19.84 0.36
CA ASP A 80 -8.97 -21.19 -0.07
C ASP A 80 -8.58 -21.38 -1.56
N PRO A 81 -7.58 -22.22 -1.86
CA PRO A 81 -7.11 -22.44 -3.23
C PRO A 81 -8.13 -23.15 -4.13
N LEU A 82 -9.12 -23.86 -3.56
CA LEU A 82 -10.16 -24.54 -4.34
C LEU A 82 -11.21 -23.57 -4.83
N THR A 83 -11.69 -22.68 -3.95
CA THR A 83 -12.72 -21.69 -4.28
C THR A 83 -12.14 -20.39 -4.83
N ARG A 84 -10.82 -20.17 -4.68
CA ARG A 84 -10.09 -18.94 -5.02
C ARG A 84 -10.66 -17.71 -4.30
N LYS A 85 -11.12 -17.92 -3.06
CA LYS A 85 -11.75 -16.91 -2.20
C LYS A 85 -10.99 -16.75 -0.88
N GLY A 86 -11.31 -15.67 -0.17
CA GLY A 86 -10.69 -15.30 1.09
C GLY A 86 -9.51 -14.34 0.94
N VAL A 87 -8.79 -14.15 2.04
CA VAL A 87 -7.63 -13.26 2.13
C VAL A 87 -6.36 -14.01 1.72
N PHE A 88 -5.76 -13.60 0.59
CA PHE A 88 -4.46 -14.08 0.12
C PHE A 88 -3.33 -13.23 0.71
N ASP A 89 -2.40 -13.84 1.44
CA ASP A 89 -1.23 -13.18 2.01
C ASP A 89 0.00 -13.40 1.12
N VAL A 90 0.50 -12.31 0.51
CA VAL A 90 1.74 -12.34 -0.27
C VAL A 90 2.92 -12.22 0.69
N VAL A 91 3.52 -13.37 1.01
CA VAL A 91 4.69 -13.47 1.89
C VAL A 91 5.82 -12.55 1.39
N PRO A 92 6.54 -11.84 2.27
CA PRO A 92 7.66 -10.97 1.88
C PRO A 92 8.70 -11.67 1.00
N ALA A 93 9.32 -10.91 0.11
CA ALA A 93 10.47 -11.39 -0.66
C ALA A 93 11.64 -11.71 0.27
N GLU A 94 12.25 -12.88 0.10
CA GLU A 94 13.44 -13.29 0.88
C GLU A 94 14.71 -12.58 0.42
N ALA A 95 14.71 -12.05 -0.80
CA ALA A 95 15.82 -11.34 -1.42
C ALA A 95 15.32 -10.18 -2.30
N MET A 96 16.17 -9.17 -2.45
CA MET A 96 15.92 -7.98 -3.28
C MET A 96 16.59 -8.09 -4.64
N ASP A 97 16.52 -9.27 -5.27
CA ASP A 97 16.99 -9.49 -6.64
C ASP A 97 15.83 -9.46 -7.65
N ARG A 98 16.15 -9.25 -8.93
CA ARG A 98 15.14 -9.08 -9.98
C ARG A 98 14.19 -10.26 -10.11
N ALA A 99 14.71 -11.49 -10.06
CA ALA A 99 13.91 -12.69 -10.26
C ALA A 99 12.90 -12.88 -9.12
N THR A 100 13.36 -12.68 -7.88
CA THR A 100 12.50 -12.74 -6.69
C THR A 100 11.40 -11.69 -6.73
N LEU A 101 11.73 -10.44 -7.10
CA LEU A 101 10.75 -9.35 -7.20
C LEU A 101 9.73 -9.60 -8.32
N GLN A 102 10.16 -10.12 -9.47
CA GLN A 102 9.26 -10.52 -10.56
C GLN A 102 8.32 -11.66 -10.13
N ALA A 103 8.84 -12.64 -9.40
CA ALA A 103 8.03 -13.75 -8.88
C ALA A 103 6.95 -13.26 -7.91
N LYS A 104 7.30 -12.37 -6.97
CA LYS A 104 6.33 -11.77 -6.03
C LYS A 104 5.31 -10.88 -6.71
N HIS A 105 5.73 -10.16 -7.75
CA HIS A 105 4.78 -9.44 -8.60
C HIS A 105 3.79 -10.39 -9.28
N ALA A 106 4.29 -11.44 -9.95
CA ALA A 106 3.44 -12.42 -10.63
C ALA A 106 2.48 -13.13 -9.66
N GLU A 107 2.94 -13.51 -8.46
CA GLU A 107 2.12 -14.08 -7.39
C GLU A 107 0.94 -13.16 -7.03
N SER A 108 1.21 -11.87 -6.85
CA SER A 108 0.20 -10.87 -6.50
C SER A 108 -0.82 -10.69 -7.62
N ILE A 109 -0.36 -10.58 -8.87
CA ILE A 109 -1.25 -10.42 -10.03
C ILE A 109 -2.11 -11.67 -10.25
N GLU A 110 -1.55 -12.87 -10.03
CA GLU A 110 -2.32 -14.12 -10.13
C GLU A 110 -3.40 -14.20 -9.05
N ALA A 111 -3.10 -13.82 -7.80
CA ALA A 111 -4.10 -13.76 -6.74
C ALA A 111 -5.28 -12.83 -7.12
N LEU A 112 -4.98 -11.64 -7.65
CA LEU A 112 -5.99 -10.68 -8.12
C LEU A 112 -6.81 -11.23 -9.30
N ARG A 113 -6.16 -11.84 -10.30
CA ARG A 113 -6.83 -12.41 -11.48
C ARG A 113 -7.69 -13.62 -11.14
N SER A 114 -7.24 -14.44 -10.19
CA SER A 114 -8.00 -15.59 -9.68
C SER A 114 -9.24 -15.18 -8.89
N GLY A 115 -9.31 -13.90 -8.50
CA GLY A 115 -10.50 -13.29 -7.92
C GLY A 115 -10.55 -13.32 -6.40
N ALA A 116 -9.39 -13.37 -5.73
CA ALA A 116 -9.27 -13.26 -4.28
C ALA A 116 -10.08 -12.08 -3.71
N ASP A 117 -10.75 -12.28 -2.58
CA ASP A 117 -11.59 -11.22 -2.00
C ASP A 117 -10.71 -10.08 -1.45
N VAL A 118 -9.55 -10.43 -0.87
CA VAL A 118 -8.52 -9.49 -0.44
C VAL A 118 -7.13 -10.05 -0.77
N VAL A 119 -6.23 -9.22 -1.29
CA VAL A 119 -4.79 -9.53 -1.35
C VAL A 119 -4.06 -8.63 -0.36
N PHE A 120 -3.49 -9.23 0.67
CA PHE A 120 -2.68 -8.57 1.68
C PHE A 120 -1.23 -8.49 1.23
N GLN A 121 -0.62 -7.33 1.42
CA GLN A 121 0.80 -7.07 1.14
C GLN A 121 1.23 -7.34 -0.32
N ALA A 122 0.30 -7.11 -1.26
CA ALA A 122 0.51 -7.32 -2.69
C ALA A 122 1.75 -6.59 -3.18
N ALA A 123 2.63 -7.32 -3.86
CA ALA A 123 3.90 -6.83 -4.37
C ALA A 123 3.78 -6.40 -5.84
N PHE A 124 4.37 -5.27 -6.16
CA PHE A 124 4.48 -4.73 -7.50
C PHE A 124 5.93 -4.59 -7.91
N PHE A 125 6.24 -5.00 -9.13
CA PHE A 125 7.53 -4.80 -9.76
C PHE A 125 7.39 -4.72 -11.28
N ASP A 126 7.69 -3.55 -11.87
CA ASP A 126 7.61 -3.33 -13.32
C ASP A 126 8.99 -3.20 -14.00
N GLY A 127 10.07 -3.47 -13.26
CA GLY A 127 11.46 -3.34 -13.70
C GLY A 127 12.13 -2.04 -13.24
N GLN A 128 11.37 -0.98 -12.98
CA GLN A 128 11.87 0.31 -12.47
C GLN A 128 11.19 0.75 -11.18
N PHE A 129 9.96 0.29 -10.93
CA PHE A 129 9.21 0.51 -9.71
C PHE A 129 9.16 -0.77 -8.88
N HIS A 130 9.30 -0.65 -7.56
CA HIS A 130 8.98 -1.69 -6.59
C HIS A 130 8.16 -1.12 -5.43
N GLY A 131 7.11 -1.80 -5.03
CA GLY A 131 6.40 -1.47 -3.79
C GLY A 131 5.43 -2.56 -3.34
N ARG A 132 4.96 -2.43 -2.09
CA ARG A 132 3.95 -3.31 -1.51
C ARG A 132 2.78 -2.48 -1.00
N SER A 133 1.57 -2.80 -1.44
CA SER A 133 0.35 -2.19 -0.89
C SER A 133 -0.12 -2.99 0.32
N ASP A 134 -0.62 -2.32 1.35
CA ASP A 134 -1.14 -3.01 2.53
C ASP A 134 -2.29 -3.95 2.15
N PHE A 135 -3.33 -3.46 1.47
CA PHE A 135 -4.42 -4.33 0.99
C PHE A 135 -4.96 -3.91 -0.38
N LEU A 136 -5.39 -4.91 -1.16
CA LEU A 136 -6.21 -4.76 -2.35
C LEU A 136 -7.52 -5.50 -2.13
N VAL A 137 -8.64 -4.79 -2.14
CA VAL A 137 -9.95 -5.33 -1.76
C VAL A 137 -10.87 -5.37 -2.98
N LYS A 138 -11.37 -6.56 -3.30
CA LYS A 138 -12.27 -6.76 -4.42
C LYS A 138 -13.62 -6.10 -4.16
N GLN A 139 -14.11 -5.36 -5.15
CA GLN A 139 -15.41 -4.72 -5.15
C GLN A 139 -16.46 -5.62 -5.82
N GLN A 140 -17.74 -5.28 -5.65
CA GLN A 140 -18.86 -6.05 -6.22
C GLN A 140 -18.83 -6.10 -7.75
N ASP A 141 -18.30 -5.05 -8.41
CA ASP A 141 -18.12 -4.98 -9.86
C ASP A 141 -16.85 -5.70 -10.36
N GLY A 142 -16.07 -6.30 -9.45
CA GLY A 142 -14.83 -6.99 -9.74
C GLY A 142 -13.59 -6.09 -9.83
N SER A 143 -13.72 -4.78 -9.67
CA SER A 143 -12.57 -3.88 -9.53
C SER A 143 -11.87 -4.09 -8.18
N TYR A 144 -10.62 -3.63 -8.06
CA TYR A 144 -9.86 -3.71 -6.81
C TYR A 144 -9.56 -2.32 -6.24
N ALA A 145 -10.02 -2.07 -5.02
CA ALA A 145 -9.72 -0.84 -4.29
C ALA A 145 -8.39 -0.99 -3.53
N VAL A 146 -7.57 0.06 -3.57
CA VAL A 146 -6.29 0.11 -2.86
C VAL A 146 -6.50 0.68 -1.46
N TYR A 147 -6.04 -0.05 -0.46
CA TYR A 147 -6.10 0.31 0.95
C TYR A 147 -4.68 0.47 1.49
N ASP A 148 -4.47 1.55 2.23
CA ASP A 148 -3.22 1.87 2.91
C ASP A 148 -3.56 2.20 4.37
N THR A 149 -2.90 1.52 5.28
CA THR A 149 -3.10 1.63 6.72
C THR A 149 -2.06 2.58 7.30
N LYS A 150 -2.51 3.55 8.10
CA LYS A 150 -1.61 4.50 8.77
C LYS A 150 -2.03 4.66 10.22
N LEU A 151 -1.02 4.64 11.09
CA LEU A 151 -1.20 5.03 12.49
C LEU A 151 -1.69 6.47 12.67
N ALA A 152 -1.37 7.34 11.72
CA ALA A 152 -1.75 8.74 11.79
C ALA A 152 -3.28 8.87 11.89
N ARG A 153 -3.74 9.77 12.74
CA ARG A 153 -5.16 10.11 12.89
C ARG A 153 -5.68 11.05 11.80
N HIS A 154 -4.78 11.54 10.95
CA HIS A 154 -5.08 12.45 9.86
C HIS A 154 -4.46 11.93 8.58
N ALA A 155 -5.27 11.90 7.52
CA ALA A 155 -4.78 11.64 6.18
C ALA A 155 -3.81 12.75 5.75
N LYS A 156 -2.64 12.35 5.25
CA LYS A 156 -1.74 13.26 4.55
C LYS A 156 -1.97 13.12 3.06
N VAL A 157 -2.03 14.24 2.34
CA VAL A 157 -2.16 14.24 0.87
C VAL A 157 -1.05 13.41 0.21
N THR A 158 0.14 13.37 0.81
CA THR A 158 1.25 12.54 0.35
C THR A 158 0.95 11.04 0.37
N ALA A 159 0.08 10.56 1.25
CA ALA A 159 -0.34 9.15 1.25
C ALA A 159 -1.18 8.81 0.01
N LEU A 160 -1.88 9.79 -0.58
CA LEU A 160 -2.63 9.59 -1.82
C LEU A 160 -1.70 9.33 -3.02
N LEU A 161 -0.49 9.88 -3.01
CA LEU A 161 0.48 9.62 -4.09
C LEU A 161 0.95 8.17 -4.07
N GLN A 162 1.15 7.59 -2.89
CA GLN A 162 1.49 6.17 -2.73
C GLN A 162 0.34 5.28 -3.22
N LEU A 163 -0.89 5.58 -2.81
CA LEU A 163 -2.08 4.87 -3.27
C LEU A 163 -2.27 4.97 -4.80
N ALA A 164 -2.07 6.15 -5.37
CA ALA A 164 -2.13 6.37 -6.82
C ALA A 164 -1.06 5.58 -7.57
N ALA A 165 0.16 5.46 -7.01
CA ALA A 165 1.22 4.64 -7.60
C ALA A 165 0.80 3.17 -7.69
N TYR A 166 0.14 2.61 -6.67
CA TYR A 166 -0.37 1.24 -6.74
C TYR A 166 -1.57 1.10 -7.69
N GLY A 167 -2.45 2.11 -7.78
CA GLY A 167 -3.49 2.17 -8.80
C GLY A 167 -2.93 2.11 -10.23
N ASP A 168 -1.84 2.84 -10.50
CA ASP A 168 -1.12 2.78 -11.79
C ASP A 168 -0.55 1.38 -12.07
N GLN A 169 0.00 0.71 -11.05
CA GLN A 169 0.50 -0.66 -11.19
C GLN A 169 -0.60 -1.67 -11.50
N LEU A 170 -1.80 -1.51 -10.91
CA LEU A 170 -2.97 -2.32 -11.27
C LEU A 170 -3.34 -2.14 -12.75
N LEU A 171 -3.40 -0.89 -13.22
CA LEU A 171 -3.71 -0.57 -14.62
C LEU A 171 -2.68 -1.19 -15.58
N LYS A 172 -1.39 -1.07 -15.28
CA LYS A 172 -0.30 -1.70 -16.06
C LYS A 172 -0.42 -3.22 -16.12
N ALA A 173 -0.91 -3.85 -15.04
CA ALA A 173 -1.14 -5.30 -14.98
C ALA A 173 -2.47 -5.74 -15.62
N GLY A 174 -3.28 -4.81 -16.13
CA GLY A 174 -4.59 -5.07 -16.70
C GLY A 174 -5.68 -5.38 -15.66
N ILE A 175 -5.48 -4.98 -14.41
CA ILE A 175 -6.46 -5.09 -13.32
C ILE A 175 -7.16 -3.74 -13.18
N THR A 176 -8.48 -3.73 -13.24
CA THR A 176 -9.27 -2.51 -13.08
C THR A 176 -9.22 -2.03 -11.63
N PRO A 177 -8.60 -0.88 -11.32
CA PRO A 177 -8.68 -0.31 -9.98
C PRO A 177 -10.08 0.26 -9.74
N ALA A 178 -10.55 0.17 -8.50
CA ALA A 178 -11.72 0.92 -8.07
C ALA A 178 -11.40 2.44 -8.08
N PRO A 179 -12.40 3.31 -8.33
CA PRO A 179 -12.18 4.76 -8.38
C PRO A 179 -11.87 5.40 -7.01
N ASP A 180 -12.18 4.67 -5.94
CA ASP A 180 -11.99 5.11 -4.56
C ASP A 180 -10.67 4.56 -4.00
N LEU A 181 -9.87 5.45 -3.41
CA LEU A 181 -8.69 5.11 -2.63
C LEU A 181 -9.03 5.21 -1.14
N THR A 182 -8.67 4.20 -0.36
CA THR A 182 -9.05 4.12 1.07
C THR A 182 -7.84 4.23 1.98
N LEU A 183 -7.85 5.25 2.84
CA LEU A 183 -6.92 5.37 3.95
C LEU A 183 -7.58 4.85 5.23
N VAL A 184 -7.04 3.77 5.78
CA VAL A 184 -7.46 3.24 7.07
C VAL A 184 -6.60 3.91 8.15
N LEU A 185 -7.22 4.81 8.90
CA LEU A 185 -6.53 5.59 9.92
C LEU A 185 -6.65 4.91 11.30
N GLY A 186 -5.64 5.15 12.14
CA GLY A 186 -5.62 4.68 13.52
C GLY A 186 -6.68 5.33 14.41
N LEU A 187 -7.93 4.85 14.35
CA LEU A 187 -8.99 5.17 15.29
C LEU A 187 -9.56 3.88 15.89
N ARG A 188 -9.80 3.89 17.21
CA ARG A 188 -10.34 2.74 17.94
C ARG A 188 -11.85 2.64 17.70
N PHE A 189 -12.30 1.90 16.69
CA PHE A 189 -13.73 1.53 16.57
C PHE A 189 -13.92 0.15 15.95
N SER A 190 -14.92 -0.56 16.46
CA SER A 190 -15.36 -1.90 16.07
C SER A 190 -16.55 -1.79 15.10
N GLY A 191 -16.31 -2.05 13.81
CA GLY A 191 -17.30 -2.08 12.72
C GLY A 191 -16.71 -2.71 11.45
N SER A 192 -17.57 -3.17 10.54
CA SER A 192 -17.19 -3.80 9.25
C SER A 192 -16.55 -2.76 8.32
N LEU A 193 -15.50 -3.15 7.59
CA LEU A 193 -14.78 -2.23 6.69
C LEU A 193 -15.54 -1.93 5.39
N LEU A 194 -16.50 -2.80 5.04
CA LEU A 194 -17.33 -2.68 3.83
C LEU A 194 -18.69 -2.02 4.09
N ASP A 195 -19.11 -1.90 5.35
CA ASP A 195 -20.30 -1.16 5.69
C ASP A 195 -20.00 0.35 5.62
N ARG A 196 -20.32 0.95 4.46
CA ARG A 196 -20.25 2.41 4.25
C ARG A 196 -21.06 3.21 5.27
N THR A 197 -21.92 2.55 6.06
CA THR A 197 -22.75 3.13 7.11
C THR A 197 -22.38 2.71 8.55
N ALA A 198 -21.52 1.72 8.78
CA ALA A 198 -21.13 1.27 10.12
C ALA A 198 -19.61 1.09 10.34
N GLY A 199 -18.99 2.14 10.87
CA GLY A 199 -18.17 1.96 12.08
C GLY A 199 -16.67 1.65 11.92
N ALA A 200 -16.00 2.15 10.88
CA ALA A 200 -14.59 2.48 10.98
C ALA A 200 -14.42 3.93 10.48
N ALA A 201 -13.66 4.75 11.21
CA ALA A 201 -13.31 6.07 10.70
C ALA A 201 -12.28 5.91 9.58
N SER A 202 -12.80 5.65 8.38
CA SER A 202 -12.05 5.66 7.14
C SER A 202 -12.25 7.02 6.47
N THR A 203 -11.16 7.55 5.91
CA THR A 203 -11.27 8.63 4.94
C THR A 203 -11.18 7.99 3.58
N THR A 204 -12.32 7.95 2.89
CA THR A 204 -12.37 7.56 1.48
C THR A 204 -12.15 8.82 0.66
N CYS A 205 -11.12 8.80 -0.18
CA CYS A 205 -10.88 9.86 -1.14
C CYS A 205 -11.25 9.32 -2.53
N THR A 206 -12.25 9.94 -3.14
CA THR A 206 -12.63 9.64 -4.52
C THR A 206 -11.82 10.55 -5.44
N ALA A 207 -11.04 9.95 -6.33
CA ALA A 207 -10.34 10.66 -7.39
C ALA A 207 -10.98 10.30 -8.72
N THR A 208 -11.88 11.16 -9.21
CA THR A 208 -12.44 11.04 -10.56
C THR A 208 -11.55 11.78 -11.54
N THR A 209 -11.13 11.13 -12.62
CA THR A 209 -10.35 11.76 -13.70
C THR A 209 -11.06 13.01 -14.21
N GLY A 210 -10.42 14.19 -14.06
CA GLY A 210 -10.96 15.48 -14.51
C GLY A 210 -11.77 16.28 -13.47
N SER A 211 -11.78 15.88 -12.20
CA SER A 211 -12.42 16.64 -11.11
C SER A 211 -11.51 16.75 -9.87
N PRO A 212 -11.67 17.79 -9.03
CA PRO A 212 -10.91 17.91 -7.79
C PRO A 212 -11.21 16.74 -6.84
N THR A 213 -10.15 16.15 -6.27
CA THR A 213 -10.23 15.04 -5.32
C THR A 213 -11.10 15.42 -4.12
N SER A 214 -12.13 14.62 -3.86
CA SER A 214 -13.03 14.82 -2.72
C SER A 214 -12.76 13.74 -1.67
N CYS A 215 -12.32 14.15 -0.49
CA CYS A 215 -12.13 13.25 0.65
C CYS A 215 -13.31 13.42 1.61
N ARG A 216 -14.09 12.36 1.83
CA ARG A 216 -15.11 12.32 2.88
C ARG A 216 -14.59 11.50 4.05
N SER A 217 -14.58 12.13 5.22
CA SER A 217 -14.39 11.42 6.49
C SER A 217 -15.75 10.94 6.99
N SER A 218 -15.89 9.64 7.25
CA SER A 218 -17.02 9.13 8.01
C SER A 218 -16.67 9.20 9.50
N ALA A 219 -17.31 10.13 10.22
CA ALA A 219 -17.25 10.19 11.68
C ALA A 219 -18.68 10.35 12.18
N ASN A 220 -19.26 9.27 12.73
CA ASN A 220 -20.59 9.36 13.31
C ASN A 220 -20.46 9.96 14.71
N ALA A 221 -20.83 11.23 14.87
CA ALA A 221 -21.06 11.81 16.19
C ALA A 221 -22.34 11.17 16.74
N GLY A 222 -22.18 10.21 17.65
CA GLY A 222 -23.31 9.61 18.36
C GLY A 222 -24.12 10.70 19.05
N THR A 223 -25.34 10.93 18.57
CA THR A 223 -26.35 11.70 19.30
C THR A 223 -26.77 10.88 20.52
N ALA A 224 -26.24 11.24 21.69
CA ALA A 224 -26.83 10.86 22.96
C ALA A 224 -28.21 11.53 23.05
N SER A 225 -29.27 10.80 22.72
CA SER A 225 -30.63 11.18 23.06
C SER A 225 -30.93 10.61 24.44
N SER A 226 -30.93 11.48 25.44
CA SER A 226 -31.45 11.22 26.77
C SER A 226 -32.95 10.96 26.73
N HIS A 227 -33.38 9.78 27.16
CA HIS A 227 -34.69 9.52 27.75
C HIS A 227 -34.57 8.44 28.82
#